data_AF-A0A9W5YVB9-F1
#
_entry.id   AF-A0A9W5YVB9-F1
#
_cell.length_a   1.000
_cell.length_b   1.000
_cell.length_c   1.000
_cell.angle_alpha   90.00
_cell.angle_beta   90.00
_cell.angle_gamma   90.00
#
_symmetry.space_group_name_H-M   'P 1'
#
loop_
_entity.id
_entity.type
_entity.pdbx_description
1 polymer ?
#
loop_
_entity_poly.entity_id
_entity_poly.type
_entity_poly.pdbx_seq_one_letter_code
_entity_poly.pdbx_strand_id
1 'polypeptide(L)'
;MADTHNLAVADALGNTSSTTNKEFGRGRYPLGPLHGLPDTNSDAAYLSWEEACLIRHFAENLAQWFETSDRDRHFSLVVPERAMFCPVLRYAVFTASAGHLTRLASCRRGREPGLANGVSLHLNPEAAIRYHDTCISLLLEISKDPREEYNEDVLTAATILRFYEQIEAPSIGHSDAYLNAIKFIVNTQRTDSFYTYQDIQGPPVNHRVHSSPSLSLHHSACLSALRQEIWSAFLHQRPFPFPVSPGNNYSLCNIATDFIWANRIFVWVADLLTFCFGNDQLGVEERARRWRTLKAVEERWQQSKLPAFKPIYYRLADPASGRYFPDIWHMNACQVAGAEHIELGRILLAVSDPARTSRLGLGAWSRSQTLALELRSITRRLCGLAISNPPCPAAWVTAMVGISVCGEYFTDPGEQDALVRLLQRLEYEHAWPTESTVQALRDAWENAT
;
A
#
# COMPACT_ATOMS: atom_id res chain seq x y z
N MET A 1 23.31 -73.14 -22.43
CA MET A 1 23.79 -72.84 -23.80
C MET A 1 23.13 -71.53 -24.17
N ALA A 2 23.92 -70.45 -24.34
CA ALA A 2 23.69 -69.17 -25.03
C ALA A 2 22.27 -68.50 -24.96
N ASP A 3 22.10 -67.19 -24.80
CA ASP A 3 22.62 -66.16 -25.70
C ASP A 3 22.65 -64.77 -25.06
N THR A 4 23.71 -64.06 -25.43
CA THR A 4 23.97 -62.63 -25.28
C THR A 4 23.42 -61.87 -26.49
N HIS A 5 22.76 -60.74 -26.27
CA HIS A 5 22.81 -59.62 -27.22
C HIS A 5 22.62 -58.30 -26.49
N ASN A 6 23.72 -57.56 -26.33
CA ASN A 6 23.68 -56.11 -26.15
C ASN A 6 24.68 -55.49 -27.13
N LEU A 7 24.20 -54.45 -27.80
CA LEU A 7 24.75 -53.81 -28.98
C LEU A 7 26.08 -53.09 -28.73
N ALA A 8 26.88 -53.03 -29.79
CA ALA A 8 28.04 -52.17 -29.91
C ALA A 8 27.94 -51.30 -31.20
N VAL A 9 28.57 -50.13 -31.11
CA VAL A 9 29.29 -49.37 -32.16
C VAL A 9 28.59 -48.16 -32.82
N ALA A 10 28.95 -46.98 -32.26
CA ALA A 10 29.65 -45.82 -32.84
C ALA A 10 28.98 -44.70 -33.67
N ASP A 11 29.31 -43.48 -33.22
CA ASP A 11 29.73 -42.25 -33.90
C ASP A 11 28.92 -41.68 -35.07
N ALA A 12 28.35 -40.48 -34.87
CA ALA A 12 29.02 -39.20 -35.18
C ALA A 12 28.01 -38.04 -35.27
N LEU A 13 28.52 -36.82 -35.02
CA LEU A 13 28.06 -35.49 -35.44
C LEU A 13 27.44 -34.60 -34.34
N GLY A 14 28.13 -33.49 -34.08
CA GLY A 14 27.47 -32.21 -33.82
C GLY A 14 27.80 -31.53 -32.51
N ASN A 15 29.00 -30.96 -32.42
CA ASN A 15 29.24 -29.75 -31.63
C ASN A 15 28.11 -28.73 -31.87
N THR A 16 27.41 -28.28 -30.82
CA THR A 16 26.95 -26.88 -30.68
C THR A 16 26.32 -26.62 -29.31
N SER A 17 26.64 -25.45 -28.76
CA SER A 17 26.04 -24.76 -27.61
C SER A 17 26.26 -25.36 -26.21
N SER A 18 27.44 -25.06 -25.66
CA SER A 18 27.57 -24.71 -24.24
C SER A 18 26.85 -23.37 -23.98
N THR A 19 25.54 -23.38 -23.80
CA THR A 19 24.84 -22.29 -23.11
C THR A 19 24.94 -22.56 -21.62
N THR A 20 26.04 -22.09 -21.04
CA THR A 20 26.13 -21.84 -19.60
C THR A 20 24.91 -21.03 -19.18
N ASN A 21 24.03 -21.63 -18.37
CA ASN A 21 23.11 -20.90 -17.51
C ASN A 21 23.97 -19.96 -16.64
N LYS A 22 24.13 -18.71 -17.07
CA LYS A 22 24.58 -17.63 -16.20
C LYS A 22 23.42 -17.37 -15.24
N GLU A 23 23.42 -18.06 -14.10
CA GLU A 23 22.76 -17.51 -12.92
C GLU A 23 23.36 -16.12 -12.69
N PHE A 24 22.54 -15.08 -12.81
CA PHE A 24 22.94 -13.72 -12.44
C PHE A 24 23.07 -13.67 -10.92
N GLY A 25 24.20 -14.16 -10.41
CA GLY A 25 24.57 -14.05 -9.02
C GLY A 25 24.61 -12.57 -8.63
N ARG A 26 24.01 -12.24 -7.48
CA ARG A 26 23.96 -10.90 -6.85
C ARG A 26 25.35 -10.40 -6.40
N GLY A 27 26.35 -10.41 -7.29
CA GLY A 27 27.78 -10.38 -6.97
C GLY A 27 28.39 -9.01 -6.65
N ARG A 28 27.60 -7.98 -6.31
CA ARG A 28 28.12 -6.63 -6.01
C ARG A 28 28.27 -6.28 -4.54
N TYR A 29 27.60 -7.02 -3.67
CA TYR A 29 27.66 -6.84 -2.23
C TYR A 29 28.04 -8.17 -1.57
N PRO A 30 28.64 -8.17 -0.36
CA PRO A 30 28.89 -9.42 0.36
C PRO A 30 27.57 -10.19 0.46
N LEU A 31 27.53 -11.33 -0.22
CA LEU A 31 26.37 -12.20 -0.26
C LEU A 31 26.26 -12.92 1.07
N GLY A 32 25.26 -12.54 1.85
CA GLY A 32 25.00 -13.18 3.13
C GLY A 32 24.60 -12.19 4.22
N PRO A 33 24.26 -12.75 5.39
CA PRO A 33 24.02 -11.98 6.60
C PRO A 33 25.14 -10.98 6.89
N LEU A 34 24.84 -9.91 7.61
CA LEU A 34 25.82 -8.85 7.89
C LEU A 34 27.09 -9.40 8.57
N HIS A 35 26.95 -10.48 9.34
CA HIS A 35 28.05 -11.14 10.03
C HIS A 35 28.58 -12.41 9.32
N GLY A 36 28.22 -12.63 8.05
CA GLY A 36 28.61 -13.81 7.28
C GLY A 36 27.73 -15.03 7.54
N LEU A 37 27.91 -16.07 6.71
CA LEU A 37 27.34 -17.39 6.97
C LEU A 37 28.29 -18.16 7.91
N PRO A 38 27.79 -18.86 8.94
CA PRO A 38 28.62 -19.71 9.78
C PRO A 38 29.31 -20.79 8.94
N ASP A 39 30.60 -21.02 9.21
CA ASP A 39 31.39 -22.09 8.58
C ASP A 39 30.99 -23.49 9.07
N THR A 40 30.12 -23.59 10.07
CA THR A 40 29.65 -24.84 10.69
C THR A 40 28.14 -24.81 10.89
N ASN A 41 27.50 -25.98 10.91
CA ASN A 41 26.11 -26.15 11.36
C ASN A 41 26.02 -25.88 12.87
N SER A 42 26.11 -24.60 13.25
CA SER A 42 26.06 -24.12 14.63
C SER A 42 24.79 -23.29 14.84
N ASP A 43 24.33 -23.21 16.09
CA ASP A 43 23.21 -22.35 16.49
C ASP A 43 23.60 -20.85 16.56
N ALA A 44 24.75 -20.47 15.97
CA ALA A 44 25.20 -19.09 15.95
C ALA A 44 24.26 -18.22 15.10
N ALA A 45 23.75 -17.15 15.70
CA ALA A 45 22.84 -16.25 15.02
C ALA A 45 23.54 -15.45 13.91
N TYR A 46 22.83 -15.24 12.81
CA TYR A 46 23.27 -14.47 11.65
C TYR A 46 23.27 -12.94 11.85
N LEU A 47 22.56 -12.47 12.87
CA LEU A 47 22.32 -11.07 13.20
C LEU A 47 22.63 -10.82 14.67
N SER A 48 23.03 -9.60 14.99
CA SER A 48 22.99 -9.12 16.36
C SER A 48 21.55 -9.09 16.90
N TRP A 49 21.42 -9.01 18.22
CA TRP A 49 20.12 -8.95 18.89
C TRP A 49 19.23 -7.81 18.38
N GLU A 50 19.80 -6.61 18.21
CA GLU A 50 19.09 -5.42 17.72
C GLU A 50 18.57 -5.64 16.29
N GLU A 51 19.42 -6.11 15.39
CA GLU A 51 19.07 -6.38 14.00
C GLU A 51 18.00 -7.46 13.88
N ALA A 52 18.10 -8.53 14.67
CA ALA A 52 17.10 -9.58 14.71
C ALA A 52 15.74 -9.03 15.17
N CYS A 53 15.72 -8.13 16.17
CA CYS A 53 14.50 -7.45 16.60
C CYS A 53 13.92 -6.58 15.50
N LEU A 54 14.73 -5.86 14.73
CA LEU A 54 14.27 -5.01 13.63
C LEU A 54 13.68 -5.83 12.47
N ILE A 55 14.35 -6.91 12.04
CA ILE A 55 13.79 -7.82 11.01
C ILE A 55 12.46 -8.41 11.49
N ARG A 56 12.40 -8.88 12.74
CA ARG A 56 11.20 -9.46 13.31
C ARG A 56 10.06 -8.44 13.41
N HIS A 57 10.37 -7.22 13.86
CA HIS A 57 9.39 -6.13 13.96
C HIS A 57 8.81 -5.80 12.58
N PHE A 58 9.63 -5.78 11.53
CA PHE A 58 9.14 -5.61 10.17
C PHE A 58 8.15 -6.71 9.78
N ALA A 59 8.55 -7.98 9.91
CA ALA A 59 7.75 -9.13 9.48
C ALA A 59 6.42 -9.24 10.24
N GLU A 60 6.43 -8.97 11.55
CA GLU A 60 5.25 -9.14 12.42
C GLU A 60 4.35 -7.89 12.47
N ASN A 61 4.89 -6.68 12.32
CA ASN A 61 4.12 -5.44 12.53
C ASN A 61 4.03 -4.53 11.31
N LEU A 62 5.07 -4.48 10.45
CA LEU A 62 5.09 -3.56 9.31
C LEU A 62 4.63 -4.22 8.01
N ALA A 63 4.87 -5.52 7.82
CA ALA A 63 4.51 -6.21 6.57
C ALA A 63 3.01 -6.08 6.22
N GLN A 64 2.12 -6.15 7.21
CA GLN A 64 0.66 -5.98 7.03
C GLN A 64 0.26 -4.65 6.37
N TRP A 65 1.09 -3.61 6.47
CA TRP A 65 0.85 -2.33 5.83
C TRP A 65 0.99 -2.37 4.32
N PHE A 66 1.65 -3.39 3.79
CA PHE A 66 1.93 -3.57 2.37
C PHE A 66 1.04 -4.66 1.76
N GLU A 67 0.63 -5.66 2.54
CA GLU A 67 0.08 -6.93 2.04
C GLU A 67 -1.43 -6.97 1.75
N THR A 68 -2.19 -5.88 1.94
CA THR A 68 -3.64 -5.89 1.65
C THR A 68 -3.98 -6.18 0.19
N SER A 69 -3.03 -5.96 -0.72
CA SER A 69 -3.09 -6.23 -2.16
C SER A 69 -2.31 -7.48 -2.59
N ASP A 70 -1.62 -8.15 -1.66
CA ASP A 70 -0.65 -9.21 -1.93
C ASP A 70 -1.09 -10.55 -1.35
N ARG A 71 -1.60 -11.42 -2.23
CA ARG A 71 -2.05 -12.77 -1.84
C ARG A 71 -0.94 -13.60 -1.22
N ASP A 72 0.27 -13.43 -1.72
CA ASP A 72 1.39 -14.34 -1.46
C ASP A 72 2.32 -13.79 -0.35
N ARG A 73 1.93 -12.66 0.26
CA ARG A 73 2.51 -12.11 1.48
C ARG A 73 4.03 -11.91 1.39
N HIS A 74 4.48 -11.28 0.31
CA HIS A 74 5.89 -11.09 0.02
C HIS A 74 6.59 -10.24 1.09
N PHE A 75 5.91 -9.26 1.69
CA PHE A 75 6.53 -8.40 2.69
C PHE A 75 6.80 -9.11 4.03
N SER A 76 6.00 -10.11 4.41
CA SER A 76 6.20 -10.88 5.64
C SER A 76 7.02 -12.14 5.42
N LEU A 77 6.97 -12.74 4.22
CA LEU A 77 7.62 -14.02 3.93
C LEU A 77 8.91 -13.90 3.11
N VAL A 78 8.97 -12.98 2.14
CA VAL A 78 10.08 -12.88 1.16
C VAL A 78 11.06 -11.77 1.52
N VAL A 79 10.56 -10.60 1.91
CA VAL A 79 11.40 -9.42 2.20
C VAL A 79 12.37 -9.65 3.37
N PRO A 80 11.96 -10.23 4.53
CA PRO A 80 12.89 -10.48 5.64
C PRO A 80 14.04 -11.40 5.23
N GLU A 81 13.75 -12.46 4.48
CA GLU A 81 14.75 -13.40 3.98
C GLU A 81 15.66 -12.74 2.94
N ARG A 82 15.12 -11.96 1.99
CA ARG A 82 15.94 -11.23 1.01
C ARG A 82 16.79 -10.13 1.64
N ALA A 83 16.30 -9.46 2.68
CA ALA A 83 17.05 -8.47 3.46
C ALA A 83 18.32 -9.07 4.09
N MET A 84 18.35 -10.38 4.34
CA MET A 84 19.57 -11.06 4.78
C MET A 84 20.67 -11.05 3.72
N PHE A 85 20.37 -10.86 2.43
CA PHE A 85 21.34 -10.95 1.34
C PHE A 85 21.42 -9.70 0.45
N CYS A 86 20.53 -8.72 0.66
CA CYS A 86 20.48 -7.46 -0.08
C CYS A 86 20.66 -6.29 0.90
N PRO A 87 21.83 -5.63 0.94
CA PRO A 87 22.08 -4.55 1.89
C PRO A 87 21.11 -3.38 1.78
N VAL A 88 20.71 -2.99 0.55
CA VAL A 88 19.72 -1.91 0.34
C VAL A 88 18.40 -2.27 1.01
N LEU A 89 17.88 -3.47 0.74
CA LEU A 89 16.63 -3.91 1.34
C LEU A 89 16.76 -4.07 2.86
N ARG A 90 17.92 -4.54 3.35
CA ARG A 90 18.22 -4.64 4.78
C ARG A 90 18.11 -3.30 5.50
N TYR A 91 18.80 -2.30 4.99
CA TYR A 91 18.82 -0.99 5.64
C TYR A 91 17.49 -0.24 5.46
N ALA A 92 16.74 -0.48 4.38
CA ALA A 92 15.35 0.00 4.27
C ALA A 92 14.45 -0.62 5.36
N VAL A 93 14.53 -1.93 5.58
CA VAL A 93 13.80 -2.65 6.63
C VAL A 93 14.19 -2.14 8.03
N PHE A 94 15.49 -1.95 8.29
CA PHE A 94 15.98 -1.40 9.56
C PHE A 94 15.50 0.02 9.79
N THR A 95 15.55 0.88 8.76
CA THR A 95 15.08 2.26 8.82
C THR A 95 13.61 2.33 9.20
N ALA A 96 12.73 1.64 8.46
CA ALA A 96 11.30 1.65 8.72
C ALA A 96 10.95 1.07 10.11
N SER A 97 11.65 0.00 10.52
CA SER A 97 11.41 -0.65 11.81
C SER A 97 11.85 0.21 12.99
N ALA A 98 13.07 0.75 12.93
CA ALA A 98 13.60 1.62 13.97
C ALA A 98 12.76 2.90 14.07
N GLY A 99 12.41 3.50 12.94
CA GLY A 99 11.54 4.68 12.84
C GLY A 99 10.17 4.47 13.48
N HIS A 100 9.49 3.39 13.09
CA HIS A 100 8.19 3.06 13.64
C HIS A 100 8.25 2.75 15.15
N LEU A 101 9.26 2.03 15.63
CA LEU A 101 9.44 1.75 17.06
C LEU A 101 9.69 3.03 17.88
N THR A 102 10.55 3.92 17.39
CA THR A 102 10.81 5.23 18.03
C THR A 102 9.53 6.07 18.10
N ARG A 103 8.73 6.05 17.03
CA ARG A 103 7.46 6.77 16.98
C ARG A 103 6.41 6.17 17.91
N LEU A 104 6.26 4.84 17.93
CA LEU A 104 5.39 4.14 18.87
C LEU A 104 5.74 4.47 20.33
N ALA A 105 7.03 4.48 20.68
CA ALA A 105 7.48 4.84 22.03
C ALA A 105 7.09 6.29 22.38
N SER A 106 7.11 7.20 21.39
CA SER A 106 6.70 8.59 21.56
C SER A 106 5.18 8.74 21.73
N CYS A 107 4.39 8.04 20.92
CA CYS A 107 2.92 8.07 20.97
C CYS A 107 2.35 7.41 22.25
N ARG A 108 3.10 6.51 22.90
CA ARG A 108 2.65 5.74 24.08
C ARG A 108 3.19 6.24 25.43
N ARG A 109 3.89 7.39 25.47
CA ARG A 109 4.53 7.91 26.70
C ARG A 109 3.58 7.88 27.91
N GLY A 110 4.01 7.18 28.97
CA GLY A 110 3.28 7.03 30.23
C GLY A 110 2.85 5.61 30.60
N ARG A 111 2.97 4.61 29.70
CA ARG A 111 2.71 3.19 30.02
C ARG A 111 3.75 2.28 29.35
N GLU A 112 4.52 1.61 30.21
CA GLU A 112 5.58 0.61 29.97
C GLU A 112 6.73 1.00 28.99
N PRO A 113 8.00 0.75 29.34
CA PRO A 113 9.13 1.04 28.46
C PRO A 113 9.07 0.18 27.19
N GLY A 114 9.23 0.84 26.02
CA GLY A 114 9.43 0.31 24.66
C GLY A 114 9.62 -1.20 24.47
N LEU A 115 8.55 -1.97 24.66
CA LEU A 115 8.51 -3.39 24.32
C LEU A 115 8.28 -3.53 22.82
N ALA A 116 9.31 -3.86 22.05
CA ALA A 116 9.16 -4.39 20.70
C ALA A 116 8.73 -5.86 20.83
N ASN A 117 7.47 -6.16 20.51
CA ASN A 117 6.92 -7.53 20.56
C ASN A 117 7.08 -8.21 21.93
N GLY A 118 6.92 -7.45 23.02
CA GLY A 118 7.11 -7.96 24.38
C GLY A 118 8.57 -8.06 24.81
N VAL A 119 9.52 -7.48 24.07
CA VAL A 119 10.94 -7.48 24.42
C VAL A 119 11.50 -6.06 24.52
N SER A 120 12.24 -5.79 25.60
CA SER A 120 12.87 -4.49 25.83
C SER A 120 14.00 -4.28 24.82
N LEU A 121 13.84 -3.30 23.94
CA LEU A 121 14.86 -2.89 22.98
C LEU A 121 15.25 -1.44 23.24
N HIS A 122 16.49 -1.22 23.66
CA HIS A 122 17.05 0.13 23.78
C HIS A 122 17.60 0.60 22.44
N LEU A 123 16.70 0.99 21.53
CA LEU A 123 17.11 1.64 20.30
C LEU A 123 17.69 3.02 20.61
N ASN A 124 18.88 3.28 20.07
CA ASN A 124 19.39 4.64 20.00
C ASN A 124 18.39 5.51 19.18
N PRO A 125 18.01 6.71 19.64
CA PRO A 125 17.00 7.55 18.97
C PRO A 125 17.36 7.93 17.53
N GLU A 126 18.64 8.03 17.22
CA GLU A 126 19.19 8.33 15.88
C GLU A 126 19.41 7.08 15.02
N ALA A 127 19.03 5.88 15.48
CA ALA A 127 19.26 4.63 14.75
C ALA A 127 18.57 4.62 13.37
N ALA A 128 17.33 5.07 13.30
CA ALA A 128 16.58 5.16 12.04
C ALA A 128 17.31 6.04 11.02
N ILE A 129 17.81 7.20 11.45
CA ILE A 129 18.57 8.14 10.61
C ILE A 129 19.87 7.49 10.10
N ARG A 130 20.64 6.81 10.96
CA ARG A 130 21.88 6.14 10.54
C ARG A 130 21.62 5.04 9.50
N TYR A 131 20.59 4.22 9.70
CA TYR A 131 20.22 3.19 8.73
C TYR A 131 19.72 3.80 7.42
N HIS A 132 18.96 4.89 7.49
CA HIS A 132 18.48 5.64 6.34
C HIS A 132 19.65 6.19 5.51
N ASP A 133 20.62 6.86 6.14
CA ASP A 133 21.81 7.39 5.49
C ASP A 133 22.65 6.30 4.83
N THR A 134 22.76 5.15 5.48
CA THR A 134 23.43 3.96 4.91
C THR A 134 22.67 3.44 3.68
N CYS A 135 21.34 3.36 3.76
CA CYS A 135 20.50 2.93 2.65
C CYS A 135 20.60 3.88 1.45
N ILE A 136 20.55 5.19 1.68
CA ILE A 136 20.72 6.21 0.64
C ILE A 136 22.09 6.08 -0.01
N SER A 137 23.16 5.94 0.79
CA SER A 137 24.52 5.76 0.26
C SER A 137 24.60 4.56 -0.68
N LEU A 138 23.96 3.45 -0.33
CA LEU A 138 23.90 2.27 -1.20
C LEU A 138 23.07 2.50 -2.46
N LEU A 139 21.93 3.18 -2.36
CA LEU A 139 21.09 3.54 -3.53
C LEU A 139 21.84 4.47 -4.49
N LEU A 140 22.60 5.44 -3.98
CA LEU A 140 23.44 6.34 -4.78
C LEU A 140 24.57 5.61 -5.49
N GLU A 141 25.14 4.57 -4.88
CA GLU A 141 26.13 3.72 -5.56
C GLU A 141 25.49 2.89 -6.68
N ILE A 142 24.26 2.39 -6.50
CA ILE A 142 23.52 1.68 -7.54
C ILE A 142 23.19 2.59 -8.72
N SER A 143 22.75 3.83 -8.47
CA SER A 143 22.40 4.79 -9.54
C SER A 143 23.59 5.25 -10.38
N LYS A 144 24.83 4.98 -9.96
CA LYS A 144 26.03 5.28 -10.75
C LYS A 144 26.39 4.19 -11.76
N ASP A 145 25.77 3.01 -11.68
CA ASP A 145 26.10 1.91 -12.58
C ASP A 145 25.39 2.05 -13.94
N PRO A 146 26.11 2.27 -15.06
CA PRO A 146 25.50 2.46 -16.37
C PRO A 146 24.79 1.23 -16.94
N ARG A 147 24.88 0.07 -16.28
CA ARG A 147 24.15 -1.16 -16.62
C ARG A 147 22.78 -1.26 -15.95
N GLU A 148 22.42 -0.30 -15.10
CA GLU A 148 21.16 -0.09 -14.35
C GLU A 148 20.08 -1.19 -14.52
N GLU A 149 20.20 -2.29 -13.79
CA GLU A 149 19.03 -3.10 -13.45
C GLU A 149 18.51 -2.59 -12.10
N TYR A 150 17.61 -1.61 -12.14
CA TYR A 150 16.70 -1.35 -11.02
C TYR A 150 15.86 -2.61 -10.85
N ASN A 151 16.36 -3.52 -10.03
CA ASN A 151 15.70 -4.78 -9.76
C ASN A 151 14.60 -4.57 -8.72
N GLU A 152 13.83 -5.62 -8.50
CA GLU A 152 12.71 -5.61 -7.57
C GLU A 152 13.12 -5.32 -6.12
N ASP A 153 14.39 -5.56 -5.73
CA ASP A 153 14.87 -5.23 -4.38
C ASP A 153 14.95 -3.72 -4.18
N VAL A 154 15.44 -2.99 -5.19
CA VAL A 154 15.54 -1.52 -5.14
C VAL A 154 14.16 -0.89 -5.11
N LEU A 155 13.23 -1.39 -5.94
CA LEU A 155 11.83 -0.95 -5.91
C LEU A 155 11.20 -1.21 -4.54
N THR A 156 11.37 -2.42 -4.00
CA THR A 156 10.80 -2.79 -2.70
C THR A 156 11.38 -1.93 -1.58
N ALA A 157 12.69 -1.68 -1.60
CA ALA A 157 13.34 -0.79 -0.64
C ALA A 157 12.80 0.64 -0.75
N ALA A 158 12.65 1.18 -1.96
CA ALA A 158 12.05 2.50 -2.17
C ALA A 158 10.61 2.57 -1.64
N THR A 159 9.79 1.53 -1.85
CA THR A 159 8.42 1.44 -1.30
C THR A 159 8.40 1.40 0.24
N ILE A 160 9.37 0.74 0.87
CA ILE A 160 9.51 0.71 2.35
C ILE A 160 9.97 2.07 2.88
N LEU A 161 10.94 2.71 2.22
CA LEU A 161 11.42 4.03 2.61
C LEU A 161 10.36 5.12 2.39
N ARG A 162 9.51 4.96 1.37
CA ARG A 162 8.33 5.81 1.18
C ARG A 162 7.34 5.69 2.34
N PHE A 163 7.10 4.47 2.84
CA PHE A 163 6.30 4.29 4.05
C PHE A 163 6.94 4.99 5.25
N TYR A 164 8.28 4.90 5.40
CA TYR A 164 9.00 5.60 6.46
C TYR A 164 8.82 7.13 6.38
N GLU A 165 8.93 7.74 5.19
CA GLU A 165 8.62 9.17 4.98
C GLU A 165 7.18 9.53 5.40
N GLN A 166 6.21 8.63 5.22
CA GLN A 166 4.82 8.89 5.57
C GLN A 166 4.56 8.84 7.08
N ILE A 167 5.27 7.99 7.82
CA ILE A 167 5.11 7.89 9.29
C ILE A 167 5.95 8.94 10.03
N GLU A 168 7.08 9.38 9.48
CA GLU A 168 7.79 10.55 9.98
C GLU A 168 7.05 11.82 9.53
N ALA A 169 6.13 12.28 10.37
CA ALA A 169 5.58 13.65 10.33
C ALA A 169 6.70 14.67 9.98
N PRO A 170 6.40 15.79 9.28
CA PRO A 170 7.26 16.50 8.32
C PRO A 170 8.46 17.28 8.91
N SER A 171 9.16 16.67 9.87
CA SER A 171 10.47 17.05 10.39
C SER A 171 11.52 16.94 9.29
N ILE A 172 11.26 16.07 8.31
CA ILE A 172 11.94 16.00 7.01
C ILE A 172 10.90 16.56 6.04
N GLY A 173 11.12 17.73 5.45
CA GLY A 173 10.15 18.35 4.54
C GLY A 173 9.66 17.38 3.46
N HIS A 174 8.45 17.62 2.90
CA HIS A 174 7.78 16.78 1.88
C HIS A 174 8.72 16.34 0.76
N SER A 175 9.46 15.26 1.03
CA SER A 175 10.41 14.68 0.11
C SER A 175 9.59 13.72 -0.75
N ASP A 176 9.44 14.07 -2.01
CA ASP A 176 8.96 13.14 -3.02
C ASP A 176 10.13 12.30 -3.58
N ALA A 177 11.26 12.18 -2.86
CA ALA A 177 12.45 11.51 -3.37
C ALA A 177 12.18 10.03 -3.67
N TYR A 178 11.66 9.27 -2.70
CA TYR A 178 11.35 7.85 -2.91
C TYR A 178 10.17 7.66 -3.87
N LEU A 179 9.18 8.56 -3.84
CA LEU A 179 8.13 8.58 -4.85
C LEU A 179 8.69 8.76 -6.27
N ASN A 180 9.62 9.69 -6.47
CA ASN A 180 10.25 9.92 -7.76
C ASN A 180 11.11 8.73 -8.20
N ALA A 181 11.82 8.07 -7.27
CA ALA A 181 12.52 6.82 -7.55
C ALA A 181 11.55 5.71 -8.00
N ILE A 182 10.45 5.49 -7.27
CA ILE A 182 9.42 4.51 -7.64
C ILE A 182 8.83 4.84 -9.01
N LYS A 183 8.47 6.11 -9.27
CA LYS A 183 7.95 6.56 -10.57
C LYS A 183 8.94 6.28 -11.70
N PHE A 184 10.21 6.59 -11.50
CA PHE A 184 11.25 6.31 -12.49
C PHE A 184 11.31 4.82 -12.80
N ILE A 185 11.37 3.97 -11.77
CA ILE A 185 11.42 2.51 -11.93
C ILE A 185 10.18 1.98 -12.65
N VAL A 186 8.99 2.42 -12.24
CA VAL A 186 7.70 2.00 -12.83
C VAL A 186 7.59 2.44 -14.29
N ASN A 187 7.91 3.70 -14.61
CA ASN A 187 7.77 4.24 -15.97
C ASN A 187 8.81 3.69 -16.94
N THR A 188 9.98 3.28 -16.44
CA THR A 188 11.06 2.72 -17.28
C THR A 188 10.74 1.29 -17.73
N GLN A 189 9.77 0.61 -17.11
CA GLN A 189 9.48 -0.81 -17.39
C GLN A 189 8.84 -1.12 -18.75
N ARG A 190 8.65 -0.12 -19.64
CA ARG A 190 8.12 -0.27 -21.03
C ARG A 190 6.83 -1.11 -21.16
N THR A 191 6.13 -1.34 -20.05
CA THR A 191 4.96 -2.20 -19.99
C THR A 191 3.79 -1.32 -19.57
N ASP A 192 3.20 -0.63 -20.56
CA ASP A 192 2.01 0.22 -20.37
C ASP A 192 0.79 -0.55 -19.80
N SER A 193 0.90 -1.88 -19.67
CA SER A 193 -0.16 -2.76 -19.19
C SER A 193 -0.15 -3.04 -17.68
N PHE A 194 0.86 -2.63 -16.90
CA PHE A 194 0.95 -3.08 -15.50
C PHE A 194 -0.25 -2.63 -14.64
N TYR A 195 -0.68 -1.37 -14.76
CA TYR A 195 -1.85 -0.83 -14.05
C TYR A 195 -3.12 -0.83 -14.92
N THR A 196 -3.33 -1.86 -15.73
CA THR A 196 -4.60 -2.04 -16.43
C THR A 196 -5.57 -2.83 -15.56
N TYR A 197 -6.85 -2.48 -15.64
CA TYR A 197 -7.90 -3.19 -14.91
C TYR A 197 -7.97 -4.69 -15.27
N GLN A 198 -7.57 -5.05 -16.49
CA GLN A 198 -7.64 -6.43 -17.00
C GLN A 198 -6.42 -7.26 -16.62
N ASP A 199 -5.22 -6.65 -16.65
CA ASP A 199 -3.95 -7.35 -16.51
C ASP A 199 -3.29 -7.12 -15.15
N ILE A 200 -3.97 -6.48 -14.20
CA ILE A 200 -3.49 -6.30 -12.81
C ILE A 200 -3.30 -7.63 -12.05
N GLN A 201 -3.62 -8.77 -12.67
CA GLN A 201 -3.27 -10.07 -12.12
C GLN A 201 -1.75 -10.25 -12.09
N GLY A 202 -1.22 -10.59 -10.92
CA GLY A 202 0.22 -10.79 -10.75
C GLY A 202 0.76 -12.03 -11.47
N PRO A 203 2.08 -12.07 -11.73
CA PRO A 203 2.74 -13.28 -12.19
C PRO A 203 2.62 -14.39 -11.12
N PRO A 204 2.82 -15.66 -11.49
CA PRO A 204 2.83 -16.75 -10.52
C PRO A 204 3.88 -16.53 -9.44
N VAL A 205 3.64 -17.11 -8.26
CA VAL A 205 4.56 -17.05 -7.12
C VAL A 205 5.92 -17.58 -7.52
N ASN A 206 6.96 -16.87 -7.08
CA ASN A 206 8.31 -17.32 -7.28
C ASN A 206 8.71 -18.22 -6.12
N HIS A 207 8.90 -19.51 -6.39
CA HIS A 207 9.25 -20.49 -5.35
C HIS A 207 10.69 -20.37 -4.86
N ARG A 208 11.55 -19.59 -5.55
CA ARG A 208 12.95 -19.36 -5.15
C ARG A 208 13.10 -17.92 -4.67
N VAL A 209 13.05 -17.72 -3.35
CA VAL A 209 13.12 -16.40 -2.69
C VAL A 209 14.31 -15.55 -3.15
N HIS A 210 15.47 -16.17 -3.36
CA HIS A 210 16.70 -15.47 -3.75
C HIS A 210 16.88 -15.28 -5.26
N SER A 211 16.00 -15.84 -6.10
CA SER A 211 16.13 -15.71 -7.55
C SER A 211 15.96 -14.25 -8.00
N SER A 212 16.69 -13.89 -9.06
CA SER A 212 16.67 -12.57 -9.68
C SER A 212 16.56 -12.77 -11.20
N PRO A 213 15.59 -12.13 -11.88
CA PRO A 213 14.55 -11.26 -11.32
C PRO A 213 13.42 -12.03 -10.60
N SER A 214 12.82 -11.42 -9.59
CA SER A 214 11.58 -11.88 -8.94
C SER A 214 10.40 -10.97 -9.30
N LEU A 215 9.68 -11.37 -10.35
CA LEU A 215 8.56 -10.60 -10.91
C LEU A 215 7.36 -10.50 -9.95
N SER A 216 7.17 -11.48 -9.07
CA SER A 216 6.07 -11.50 -8.09
C SER A 216 6.31 -10.53 -6.93
N LEU A 217 7.55 -10.46 -6.42
CA LEU A 217 7.94 -9.41 -5.46
C LEU A 217 7.82 -8.03 -6.09
N HIS A 218 8.31 -7.89 -7.31
CA HIS A 218 8.19 -6.65 -8.09
C HIS A 218 6.74 -6.18 -8.18
N HIS A 219 5.84 -7.09 -8.57
CA HIS A 219 4.41 -6.80 -8.68
C HIS A 219 3.81 -6.39 -7.33
N SER A 220 4.14 -7.09 -6.25
CA SER A 220 3.70 -6.73 -4.89
C SER A 220 4.19 -5.34 -4.45
N ALA A 221 5.44 -4.99 -4.74
CA ALA A 221 6.00 -3.68 -4.43
C ALA A 221 5.29 -2.55 -5.21
N CYS A 222 4.99 -2.76 -6.49
CA CYS A 222 4.20 -1.83 -7.30
C CYS A 222 2.77 -1.65 -6.76
N LEU A 223 2.07 -2.73 -6.40
CA LEU A 223 0.72 -2.64 -5.82
C LEU A 223 0.71 -1.90 -4.49
N SER A 224 1.74 -2.11 -3.67
CA SER A 224 1.91 -1.39 -2.40
C SER A 224 2.13 0.11 -2.64
N ALA A 225 3.00 0.46 -3.58
CA ALA A 225 3.24 1.85 -3.97
C ALA A 225 1.99 2.52 -4.55
N LEU A 226 1.23 1.83 -5.40
CA LEU A 226 -0.04 2.30 -5.95
C LEU A 226 -1.00 2.71 -4.82
N ARG A 227 -1.18 1.86 -3.80
CA ARG A 227 -2.08 2.14 -2.68
C ARG A 227 -1.58 3.29 -1.79
N GLN A 228 -0.29 3.34 -1.48
CA GLN A 228 0.31 4.48 -0.75
C GLN A 228 0.06 5.80 -1.48
N GLU A 229 0.16 5.79 -2.82
CA GLU A 229 -0.08 6.98 -3.64
C GLU A 229 -1.56 7.30 -3.82
N ILE A 230 -2.46 6.33 -3.73
CA ILE A 230 -3.91 6.62 -3.67
C ILE A 230 -4.18 7.51 -2.45
N TRP A 231 -3.66 7.16 -1.28
CA TRP A 231 -3.80 7.99 -0.08
C TRP A 231 -3.21 9.39 -0.26
N SER A 232 -1.97 9.47 -0.74
CA SER A 232 -1.26 10.73 -0.93
C SER A 232 -1.96 11.66 -1.93
N ALA A 233 -2.36 11.14 -3.10
CA ALA A 233 -3.04 11.92 -4.12
C ALA A 233 -4.43 12.40 -3.66
N PHE A 234 -5.12 11.61 -2.84
CA PHE A 234 -6.41 11.97 -2.26
C PHE A 234 -6.29 13.09 -1.23
N LEU A 235 -5.32 12.99 -0.31
CA LEU A 235 -5.06 14.00 0.73
C LEU A 235 -4.61 15.34 0.14
N HIS A 236 -3.71 15.31 -0.85
CA HIS A 236 -3.13 16.51 -1.46
C HIS A 236 -3.89 17.01 -2.69
N GLN A 237 -4.98 16.33 -3.09
CA GLN A 237 -5.80 16.66 -4.26
C GLN A 237 -4.98 16.92 -5.53
N ARG A 238 -4.03 16.02 -5.82
CA ARG A 238 -3.07 16.17 -6.91
C ARG A 238 -3.21 15.09 -7.98
N PRO A 239 -2.69 15.30 -9.20
CA PRO A 239 -2.65 14.26 -10.23
C PRO A 239 -2.03 12.96 -9.71
N PHE A 240 -2.61 11.83 -10.11
CA PHE A 240 -2.09 10.52 -9.80
C PHE A 240 -0.81 10.26 -10.62
N PRO A 241 0.32 9.86 -10.00
CA PRO A 241 1.62 9.94 -10.65
C PRO A 241 2.01 8.68 -11.45
N PHE A 242 1.24 7.59 -11.32
CA PHE A 242 1.54 6.31 -11.99
C PHE A 242 0.72 6.14 -13.28
N PRO A 243 1.22 5.35 -14.25
CA PRO A 243 0.60 5.20 -15.56
C PRO A 243 -0.64 4.31 -15.48
N VAL A 244 -1.78 4.91 -15.15
CA VAL A 244 -3.10 4.27 -15.26
C VAL A 244 -3.58 4.40 -16.70
N SER A 245 -3.92 3.28 -17.35
CA SER A 245 -4.35 3.30 -18.76
C SER A 245 -5.66 4.08 -18.93
N PRO A 246 -5.69 5.15 -19.76
CA PRO A 246 -6.93 5.86 -20.10
C PRO A 246 -7.93 4.97 -20.86
N GLY A 247 -7.44 3.89 -21.48
CA GLY A 247 -8.23 2.91 -22.23
C GLY A 247 -8.80 1.77 -21.39
N ASN A 248 -8.73 1.85 -20.06
CA ASN A 248 -9.25 0.81 -19.18
C ASN A 248 -10.73 0.50 -19.48
N ASN A 249 -11.00 -0.74 -19.89
CA ASN A 249 -12.37 -1.22 -20.11
C ASN A 249 -12.88 -1.94 -18.86
N TYR A 250 -13.75 -1.24 -18.12
CA TYR A 250 -14.41 -1.70 -16.90
C TYR A 250 -15.64 -2.60 -17.13
N SER A 251 -15.94 -2.96 -18.39
CA SER A 251 -17.10 -3.79 -18.74
C SER A 251 -16.84 -5.29 -18.56
N LEU A 252 -15.59 -5.72 -18.64
CA LEU A 252 -15.20 -7.14 -18.59
C LEU A 252 -14.94 -7.57 -17.15
N CYS A 253 -15.62 -8.63 -16.71
CA CYS A 253 -15.53 -9.15 -15.34
C CYS A 253 -15.27 -10.66 -15.38
N ASN A 254 -14.05 -11.06 -15.75
CA ASN A 254 -13.64 -12.44 -15.57
C ASN A 254 -13.64 -12.76 -14.06
N ILE A 255 -14.12 -13.97 -13.72
CA ILE A 255 -14.07 -14.50 -12.35
C ILE A 255 -12.61 -14.44 -11.88
N ALA A 256 -12.41 -13.88 -10.69
CA ALA A 256 -11.09 -13.64 -10.13
C ALA A 256 -11.12 -13.82 -8.61
N THR A 257 -9.94 -13.97 -8.01
CA THR A 257 -9.78 -14.03 -6.55
C THR A 257 -10.07 -12.68 -5.90
N ASP A 258 -10.35 -12.68 -4.60
CA ASP A 258 -10.62 -11.46 -3.82
C ASP A 258 -9.50 -10.42 -3.95
N PHE A 259 -8.23 -10.87 -3.96
CA PHE A 259 -7.06 -10.01 -4.15
C PHE A 259 -7.05 -9.33 -5.53
N ILE A 260 -7.34 -10.09 -6.60
CA ILE A 260 -7.40 -9.51 -7.95
C ILE A 260 -8.53 -8.48 -8.03
N TRP A 261 -9.68 -8.75 -7.39
CA TRP A 261 -10.78 -7.80 -7.31
C TRP A 261 -10.43 -6.54 -6.52
N ALA A 262 -9.74 -6.66 -5.39
CA ALA A 262 -9.23 -5.51 -4.63
C ALA A 262 -8.26 -4.69 -5.50
N ASN A 263 -7.32 -5.34 -6.18
CA ASN A 263 -6.35 -4.67 -7.05
C ASN A 263 -7.01 -3.95 -8.23
N ARG A 264 -8.05 -4.55 -8.83
CA ARG A 264 -8.90 -3.91 -9.83
C ARG A 264 -9.57 -2.64 -9.32
N ILE A 265 -10.05 -2.66 -8.08
CA ILE A 265 -10.64 -1.48 -7.43
C ILE A 265 -9.58 -0.40 -7.22
N PHE A 266 -8.36 -0.75 -6.82
CA PHE A 266 -7.26 0.22 -6.69
C PHE A 266 -6.96 0.91 -8.03
N VAL A 267 -6.92 0.16 -9.13
CA VAL A 267 -6.76 0.74 -10.48
C VAL A 267 -7.91 1.69 -10.82
N TRP A 268 -9.15 1.31 -10.52
CA TRP A 268 -10.32 2.17 -10.76
C TRP A 268 -10.30 3.46 -9.92
N VAL A 269 -9.87 3.38 -8.64
CA VAL A 269 -9.71 4.58 -7.80
C VAL A 269 -8.57 5.46 -8.29
N ALA A 270 -7.45 4.87 -8.71
CA ALA A 270 -6.34 5.60 -9.32
C ALA A 270 -6.78 6.34 -10.59
N ASP A 271 -7.63 5.71 -11.42
CA ASP A 271 -8.23 6.34 -12.59
C ASP A 271 -9.20 7.48 -12.23
N LEU A 272 -9.99 7.30 -11.16
CA LEU A 272 -10.84 8.38 -10.61
C LEU A 272 -10.00 9.57 -10.14
N LEU A 273 -8.86 9.34 -9.48
CA LEU A 273 -7.94 10.39 -9.08
C LEU A 273 -7.36 11.14 -10.29
N THR A 274 -6.97 10.41 -11.34
CA THR A 274 -6.56 11.01 -12.62
C THR A 274 -7.68 11.84 -13.24
N PHE A 275 -8.92 11.35 -13.23
CA PHE A 275 -10.07 12.09 -13.75
C PHE A 275 -10.41 13.35 -12.94
N CYS A 276 -10.30 13.29 -11.61
CA CYS A 276 -10.63 14.38 -10.70
C CYS A 276 -9.57 15.48 -10.69
N PHE A 277 -8.29 15.10 -10.63
CA PHE A 277 -7.17 16.01 -10.37
C PHE A 277 -6.15 16.09 -11.52
N GLY A 278 -6.33 15.32 -12.59
CA GLY A 278 -5.48 15.37 -13.77
C GLY A 278 -5.68 16.65 -14.60
N ASN A 279 -4.70 16.92 -15.47
CA ASN A 279 -4.67 18.14 -16.30
C ASN A 279 -5.40 17.99 -17.64
N ASP A 280 -6.18 16.92 -17.83
CA ASP A 280 -6.85 16.64 -19.09
C ASP A 280 -7.97 17.66 -19.34
N GLN A 281 -7.80 18.48 -20.38
CA GLN A 281 -8.84 19.40 -20.85
C GLN A 281 -9.89 18.66 -21.68
N LEU A 282 -10.70 17.86 -21.01
CA LEU A 282 -11.86 17.21 -21.62
C LEU A 282 -12.97 18.23 -21.86
N GLY A 283 -13.58 18.21 -23.04
CA GLY A 283 -14.83 18.94 -23.30
C GLY A 283 -15.94 18.49 -22.35
N VAL A 284 -16.96 19.33 -22.13
CA VAL A 284 -18.04 19.07 -21.16
C VAL A 284 -18.74 17.72 -21.39
N GLU A 285 -19.07 17.41 -22.65
CA GLU A 285 -19.72 16.14 -23.02
C GLU A 285 -18.80 14.94 -22.80
N GLU A 286 -17.51 15.09 -23.13
CA GLU A 286 -16.52 14.03 -22.95
C GLU A 286 -16.27 13.74 -21.47
N ARG A 287 -16.15 14.79 -20.66
CA ARG A 287 -16.04 14.67 -19.20
C ARG A 287 -17.28 13.97 -18.61
N ALA A 288 -18.48 14.31 -19.09
CA ALA A 288 -19.71 13.65 -18.67
C ALA A 288 -19.81 12.18 -19.10
N ARG A 289 -19.33 11.85 -20.31
CA ARG A 289 -19.21 10.47 -20.78
C ARG A 289 -18.22 9.68 -19.93
N ARG A 290 -17.05 10.26 -19.65
CA ARG A 290 -16.01 9.65 -18.82
C ARG A 290 -16.48 9.39 -17.40
N TRP A 291 -17.15 10.36 -16.78
CA TRP A 291 -17.74 10.20 -15.46
C TRP A 291 -18.77 9.06 -15.44
N ARG A 292 -19.66 8.97 -16.43
CA ARG A 292 -20.64 7.86 -16.53
C ARG A 292 -19.96 6.49 -16.62
N THR A 293 -18.88 6.37 -17.38
CA THR A 293 -18.10 5.13 -17.46
C THR A 293 -17.53 4.73 -16.09
N LEU A 294 -16.98 5.69 -15.33
CA LEU A 294 -16.43 5.43 -13.99
C LEU A 294 -17.54 5.13 -12.98
N LYS A 295 -18.67 5.83 -13.07
CA LYS A 295 -19.86 5.64 -12.22
C LYS A 295 -20.50 4.26 -12.42
N ALA A 296 -20.52 3.74 -13.65
CA ALA A 296 -21.08 2.42 -13.96
C ALA A 296 -20.37 1.27 -13.20
N VAL A 297 -19.11 1.44 -12.83
CA VAL A 297 -18.37 0.48 -11.99
C VAL A 297 -18.98 0.39 -10.59
N GLU A 298 -19.25 1.55 -9.98
CA GLU A 298 -19.87 1.65 -8.65
C GLU A 298 -21.31 1.13 -8.67
N GLU A 299 -22.08 1.45 -9.71
CA GLU A 299 -23.46 0.97 -9.86
C GLU A 299 -23.51 -0.56 -10.00
N ARG A 300 -22.62 -1.14 -10.81
CA ARG A 300 -22.51 -2.60 -10.93
C ARG A 300 -22.11 -3.24 -9.61
N TRP A 301 -21.17 -2.62 -8.88
CA TRP A 301 -20.77 -3.08 -7.56
C TRP A 301 -21.94 -3.12 -6.57
N GLN A 302 -22.85 -2.16 -6.64
CA GLN A 302 -24.07 -2.13 -5.80
C GLN A 302 -25.09 -3.18 -6.22
N GLN A 303 -25.37 -3.28 -7.52
CA GLN A 303 -26.40 -4.18 -8.06
C GLN A 303 -26.00 -5.66 -7.97
N SER A 304 -24.71 -5.94 -8.09
CA SER A 304 -24.16 -7.30 -8.16
C SER A 304 -22.90 -7.39 -7.30
N LYS A 305 -23.03 -7.05 -6.01
CA LYS A 305 -21.93 -7.16 -5.06
C LYS A 305 -21.40 -8.59 -5.09
N LEU A 306 -20.11 -8.73 -5.40
CA LEU A 306 -19.46 -10.04 -5.44
C LEU A 306 -19.70 -10.75 -4.11
N PRO A 307 -20.07 -12.04 -4.10
CA PRO A 307 -20.37 -12.75 -2.87
C PRO A 307 -19.27 -12.64 -1.81
N ALA A 308 -17.99 -12.64 -2.23
CA ALA A 308 -16.84 -12.49 -1.34
C ALA A 308 -16.75 -11.13 -0.64
N PHE A 309 -17.31 -10.06 -1.24
CA PHE A 309 -17.35 -8.73 -0.65
C PHE A 309 -18.67 -8.43 0.06
N LYS A 310 -19.61 -9.39 0.13
CA LYS A 310 -20.76 -9.24 1.02
C LYS A 310 -20.29 -9.33 2.47
N PRO A 311 -20.66 -8.38 3.35
CA PRO A 311 -20.23 -8.46 4.74
C PRO A 311 -20.80 -9.72 5.39
N ILE A 312 -20.00 -10.40 6.22
CA ILE A 312 -20.43 -11.57 7.00
C ILE A 312 -21.29 -11.15 8.19
N TYR A 313 -21.17 -9.89 8.62
CA TYR A 313 -22.02 -9.28 9.63
C TYR A 313 -22.20 -7.80 9.32
N TYR A 314 -23.42 -7.30 9.50
CA TYR A 314 -23.74 -5.89 9.34
C TYR A 314 -24.64 -5.43 10.48
N ARG A 315 -24.25 -4.34 11.15
CA ARG A 315 -25.08 -3.67 12.15
C ARG A 315 -25.05 -2.16 11.88
N LEU A 316 -26.23 -1.54 11.91
CA LEU A 316 -26.37 -0.10 11.76
C LEU A 316 -25.76 0.65 12.95
N ALA A 317 -25.30 1.87 12.69
CA ALA A 317 -24.92 2.80 13.74
C ALA A 317 -26.11 3.06 14.68
N ASP A 318 -25.81 3.27 15.95
CA ASP A 318 -26.78 3.56 17.01
C ASP A 318 -26.22 4.70 17.91
N PRO A 319 -26.39 5.96 17.49
CA PRO A 319 -25.90 7.13 18.23
C PRO A 319 -26.44 7.22 19.66
N ALA A 320 -27.65 6.71 19.92
CA ALA A 320 -28.24 6.69 21.27
C ALA A 320 -27.45 5.84 22.25
N SER A 321 -26.67 4.87 21.74
CA SER A 321 -25.77 4.02 22.52
C SER A 321 -24.29 4.42 22.45
N GLY A 322 -23.97 5.58 21.84
CA GLY A 322 -22.60 6.03 21.58
C GLY A 322 -21.89 5.30 20.43
N ARG A 323 -22.61 4.49 19.63
CA ARG A 323 -22.08 3.82 18.44
C ARG A 323 -22.36 4.64 17.19
N TYR A 324 -21.43 5.52 16.82
CA TYR A 324 -21.62 6.45 15.70
C TYR A 324 -21.32 5.85 14.32
N PHE A 325 -20.63 4.71 14.26
CA PHE A 325 -20.28 4.03 13.01
C PHE A 325 -20.97 2.65 12.93
N PRO A 326 -21.31 2.18 11.71
CA PRO A 326 -21.83 0.82 11.53
C PRO A 326 -20.74 -0.23 11.76
N ASP A 327 -21.14 -1.44 12.14
CA ASP A 327 -20.25 -2.61 12.08
C ASP A 327 -20.37 -3.29 10.72
N ILE A 328 -19.24 -3.49 10.05
CA ILE A 328 -19.18 -4.06 8.71
C ILE A 328 -18.05 -5.09 8.67
N TRP A 329 -18.37 -6.34 8.99
CA TRP A 329 -17.35 -7.39 9.09
C TRP A 329 -17.12 -8.06 7.75
N HIS A 330 -15.85 -8.26 7.42
CA HIS A 330 -15.38 -9.03 6.27
C HIS A 330 -14.50 -10.19 6.73
N MET A 331 -14.25 -11.14 5.83
CA MET A 331 -13.51 -12.37 6.18
C MET A 331 -12.00 -12.14 6.25
N ASN A 332 -11.47 -11.14 5.55
CA ASN A 332 -10.03 -10.85 5.49
C ASN A 332 -9.75 -9.39 5.11
N ALA A 333 -8.49 -8.98 5.26
CA ALA A 333 -8.04 -7.60 5.04
C ALA A 333 -8.14 -7.11 3.59
N CYS A 334 -7.98 -7.98 2.58
CA CYS A 334 -8.08 -7.55 1.17
C CYS A 334 -9.54 -7.19 0.80
N GLN A 335 -10.51 -7.89 1.38
CA GLN A 335 -11.93 -7.56 1.22
C GLN A 335 -12.28 -6.22 1.87
N VAL A 336 -11.74 -5.95 3.06
CA VAL A 336 -11.87 -4.65 3.74
C VAL A 336 -11.26 -3.55 2.86
N ALA A 337 -10.02 -3.74 2.40
CA ALA A 337 -9.34 -2.76 1.57
C ALA A 337 -10.12 -2.46 0.27
N GLY A 338 -10.60 -3.48 -0.44
CA GLY A 338 -11.43 -3.27 -1.64
C GLY A 338 -12.74 -2.55 -1.31
N ALA A 339 -13.41 -2.90 -0.21
CA ALA A 339 -14.64 -2.21 0.21
C ALA A 339 -14.39 -0.73 0.55
N GLU A 340 -13.33 -0.41 1.27
CA GLU A 340 -12.97 0.97 1.62
C GLU A 340 -12.58 1.80 0.40
N HIS A 341 -11.86 1.21 -0.55
CA HIS A 341 -11.49 1.92 -1.78
C HIS A 341 -12.70 2.15 -2.69
N ILE A 342 -13.74 1.30 -2.64
CA ILE A 342 -15.04 1.63 -3.24
C ILE A 342 -15.65 2.87 -2.59
N GLU A 343 -15.62 2.98 -1.26
CA GLU A 343 -16.12 4.16 -0.55
C GLU A 343 -15.29 5.42 -0.91
N LEU A 344 -13.96 5.36 -0.98
CA LEU A 344 -13.14 6.48 -1.48
C LEU A 344 -13.51 6.88 -2.91
N GLY A 345 -13.73 5.90 -3.79
CA GLY A 345 -14.18 6.16 -5.16
C GLY A 345 -15.56 6.86 -5.21
N ARG A 346 -16.47 6.54 -4.27
CA ARG A 346 -17.76 7.23 -4.15
C ARG A 346 -17.60 8.69 -3.75
N ILE A 347 -16.65 9.03 -2.88
CA ILE A 347 -16.34 10.43 -2.55
C ILE A 347 -15.94 11.17 -3.83
N LEU A 348 -14.98 10.63 -4.60
CA LEU A 348 -14.50 11.23 -5.85
C LEU A 348 -15.63 11.39 -6.89
N LEU A 349 -16.49 10.38 -7.03
CA LEU A 349 -17.65 10.44 -7.93
C LEU A 349 -18.66 11.50 -7.50
N ALA A 350 -18.94 11.62 -6.19
CA ALA A 350 -19.92 12.56 -5.66
C ALA A 350 -19.49 14.03 -5.85
N VAL A 351 -18.19 14.32 -5.66
CA VAL A 351 -17.64 15.68 -5.83
C VAL A 351 -17.37 16.07 -7.29
N SER A 352 -17.20 15.08 -8.18
CA SER A 352 -16.93 15.31 -9.60
C SER A 352 -18.14 15.16 -10.52
N ASP A 353 -19.34 14.95 -9.96
CA ASP A 353 -20.60 14.79 -10.69
C ASP A 353 -20.89 16.00 -11.60
N PRO A 354 -20.87 15.82 -12.94
CA PRO A 354 -21.16 16.89 -13.89
C PRO A 354 -22.53 17.53 -13.67
N ALA A 355 -23.54 16.75 -13.23
CA ALA A 355 -24.88 17.25 -12.97
C ALA A 355 -24.97 18.19 -11.76
N ARG A 356 -23.95 18.17 -10.86
CA ARG A 356 -23.85 19.04 -9.68
C ARG A 356 -23.04 20.31 -9.93
N THR A 357 -22.37 20.43 -11.09
CA THR A 357 -21.44 21.53 -11.43
C THR A 357 -22.12 22.90 -11.54
N SER A 358 -23.45 22.97 -11.74
CA SER A 358 -24.17 24.25 -11.77
C SER A 358 -24.34 24.86 -10.37
N ARG A 359 -23.43 25.79 -10.04
CA ARG A 359 -23.28 26.45 -8.72
C ARG A 359 -24.33 27.54 -8.42
N LEU A 360 -25.05 28.04 -9.41
CA LEU A 360 -26.01 29.14 -9.25
C LEU A 360 -27.41 28.70 -9.68
N GLY A 361 -28.43 29.10 -8.92
CA GLY A 361 -29.84 28.84 -9.22
C GLY A 361 -30.64 28.19 -8.08
N LEU A 362 -31.96 28.09 -8.26
CA LEU A 362 -32.86 27.43 -7.32
C LEU A 362 -32.40 25.99 -7.06
N GLY A 363 -32.38 25.59 -5.78
CA GLY A 363 -31.97 24.25 -5.35
C GLY A 363 -30.46 24.04 -5.15
N ALA A 364 -29.59 25.05 -5.36
CA ALA A 364 -28.15 24.94 -5.09
C ALA A 364 -27.85 24.55 -3.64
N TRP A 365 -28.56 25.14 -2.68
CA TRP A 365 -28.47 24.79 -1.26
C TRP A 365 -28.84 23.33 -0.98
N SER A 366 -29.97 22.87 -1.53
CA SER A 366 -30.42 21.48 -1.39
C SER A 366 -29.42 20.48 -1.97
N ARG A 367 -28.78 20.81 -3.11
CA ARG A 367 -27.71 19.99 -3.70
C ARG A 367 -26.48 19.91 -2.80
N SER A 368 -26.05 21.03 -2.23
CA SER A 368 -24.93 21.06 -1.28
C SER A 368 -25.22 20.23 -0.03
N GLN A 369 -26.44 20.33 0.52
CA GLN A 369 -26.87 19.52 1.67
C GLN A 369 -26.92 18.02 1.34
N THR A 370 -27.40 17.67 0.14
CA THR A 370 -27.45 16.29 -0.35
C THR A 370 -26.04 15.70 -0.48
N LEU A 371 -25.10 16.47 -1.04
CA LEU A 371 -23.69 16.08 -1.10
C LEU A 371 -23.12 15.88 0.31
N ALA A 372 -23.34 16.81 1.24
CA ALA A 372 -22.86 16.70 2.62
C ALA A 372 -23.42 15.47 3.35
N LEU A 373 -24.68 15.10 3.10
CA LEU A 373 -25.28 13.86 3.64
C LEU A 373 -24.64 12.61 3.04
N GLU A 374 -24.39 12.60 1.73
CA GLU A 374 -23.73 11.52 1.01
C GLU A 374 -22.29 11.32 1.53
N LEU A 375 -21.50 12.39 1.62
CA LEU A 375 -20.11 12.36 2.12
C LEU A 375 -20.01 11.87 3.57
N ARG A 376 -20.91 12.32 4.46
CA ARG A 376 -20.98 11.79 5.83
C ARG A 376 -21.31 10.31 5.86
N SER A 377 -22.28 9.87 5.05
CA SER A 377 -22.66 8.45 4.97
C SER A 377 -21.49 7.58 4.54
N ILE A 378 -20.76 8.01 3.50
CA ILE A 378 -19.57 7.30 3.01
C ILE A 378 -18.47 7.26 4.09
N THR A 379 -18.20 8.39 4.74
CA THR A 379 -17.16 8.49 5.79
C THR A 379 -17.48 7.60 7.00
N ARG A 380 -18.74 7.53 7.43
CA ARG A 380 -19.16 6.58 8.49
C ARG A 380 -18.88 5.14 8.10
N ARG A 381 -19.10 4.76 6.84
CA ARG A 381 -18.83 3.40 6.34
C ARG A 381 -17.34 3.09 6.34
N LEU A 382 -16.49 4.04 5.94
CA LEU A 382 -15.03 3.92 6.07
C LEU A 382 -14.61 3.68 7.53
N CYS A 383 -15.10 4.50 8.45
CA CYS A 383 -14.81 4.34 9.88
C CYS A 383 -15.28 2.97 10.42
N GLY A 384 -16.47 2.54 10.00
CA GLY A 384 -17.03 1.24 10.36
C GLY A 384 -16.18 0.07 9.85
N LEU A 385 -15.73 0.12 8.59
CA LEU A 385 -14.84 -0.88 8.00
C LEU A 385 -13.50 -0.96 8.75
N ALA A 386 -12.89 0.17 9.09
CA ALA A 386 -11.62 0.19 9.83
C ALA A 386 -11.74 -0.38 11.25
N ILE A 387 -12.76 0.02 12.01
CA ILE A 387 -12.87 -0.33 13.45
C ILE A 387 -13.39 -1.74 13.68
N SER A 388 -14.26 -2.24 12.80
CA SER A 388 -15.01 -3.49 13.05
C SER A 388 -14.34 -4.77 12.54
N ASN A 389 -13.16 -4.66 11.94
CA ASN A 389 -12.40 -5.79 11.40
C ASN A 389 -11.13 -6.07 12.22
N PRO A 390 -10.51 -7.27 12.10
CA PRO A 390 -9.22 -7.56 12.73
C PRO A 390 -8.17 -6.49 12.39
N PRO A 391 -7.14 -6.30 13.26
CA PRO A 391 -6.13 -5.28 13.06
C PRO A 391 -5.56 -5.29 11.64
N CYS A 392 -5.78 -4.19 10.92
CA CYS A 392 -5.29 -3.93 9.57
C CYS A 392 -4.98 -2.43 9.50
N PRO A 393 -3.74 -2.00 9.81
CA PRO A 393 -3.42 -0.58 9.92
C PRO A 393 -3.71 0.23 8.66
N ALA A 394 -3.55 -0.39 7.48
CA ALA A 394 -3.88 0.23 6.20
C ALA A 394 -5.38 0.60 6.07
N ALA A 395 -6.28 -0.14 6.72
CA ALA A 395 -7.70 0.19 6.74
C ALA A 395 -7.98 1.47 7.55
N TRP A 396 -7.31 1.60 8.70
CA TRP A 396 -7.39 2.79 9.54
C TRP A 396 -6.87 4.04 8.83
N VAL A 397 -5.76 3.93 8.08
CA VAL A 397 -5.28 5.04 7.24
C VAL A 397 -6.28 5.39 6.14
N THR A 398 -6.89 4.39 5.51
CA THR A 398 -7.91 4.64 4.47
C THR A 398 -9.13 5.37 5.04
N ALA A 399 -9.56 5.03 6.26
CA ALA A 399 -10.57 5.79 6.98
C ALA A 399 -10.10 7.22 7.30
N MET A 400 -8.88 7.38 7.82
CA MET A 400 -8.28 8.69 8.10
C MET A 400 -8.23 9.59 6.86
N VAL A 401 -7.93 9.05 5.68
CA VAL A 401 -8.01 9.79 4.41
C VAL A 401 -9.43 10.31 4.16
N GLY A 402 -10.44 9.46 4.30
CA GLY A 402 -11.85 9.88 4.18
C GLY A 402 -12.24 10.95 5.19
N ILE A 403 -11.81 10.79 6.45
CA ILE A 403 -12.04 11.77 7.52
C ILE A 403 -11.36 13.10 7.21
N SER A 404 -10.14 13.08 6.68
CA SER A 404 -9.37 14.30 6.42
C SER A 404 -10.03 15.18 5.36
N VAL A 405 -10.70 14.57 4.38
CA VAL A 405 -11.32 15.29 3.25
C VAL A 405 -12.82 15.56 3.48
N CYS A 406 -13.49 14.74 4.29
CA CYS A 406 -14.94 14.84 4.49
C CYS A 406 -15.35 15.14 5.96
N GLY A 407 -14.40 15.24 6.87
CA GLY A 407 -14.66 15.44 8.30
C GLY A 407 -15.30 16.79 8.63
N GLU A 408 -15.04 17.83 7.85
CA GLU A 408 -15.66 19.16 8.01
C GLU A 408 -17.20 19.11 7.91
N TYR A 409 -17.77 18.14 7.18
CA TYR A 409 -19.21 18.04 6.97
C TYR A 409 -19.97 17.49 8.18
N PHE A 410 -19.27 17.02 9.22
CA PHE A 410 -19.87 16.48 10.43
C PHE A 410 -20.28 17.59 11.40
N THR A 411 -21.53 17.54 11.84
CA THR A 411 -22.17 18.57 12.68
C THR A 411 -22.58 18.07 14.06
N ASP A 412 -22.68 16.75 14.25
CA ASP A 412 -23.02 16.17 15.54
C ASP A 412 -21.76 16.10 16.41
N PRO A 413 -21.75 16.70 17.62
CA PRO A 413 -20.56 16.70 18.48
C PRO A 413 -20.09 15.30 18.88
N GLY A 414 -21.01 14.35 19.02
CA GLY A 414 -20.67 12.97 19.36
C GLY A 414 -19.98 12.23 18.21
N GLU A 415 -20.42 12.47 16.98
CA GLU A 415 -19.73 11.99 15.78
C GLU A 415 -18.36 12.63 15.61
N GLN A 416 -18.24 13.95 15.79
CA GLN A 416 -16.97 14.67 15.71
C GLN A 416 -15.93 14.09 16.69
N ASP A 417 -16.35 13.87 17.93
CA ASP A 417 -15.55 13.23 18.98
C ASP A 417 -15.22 11.75 18.66
N ALA A 418 -16.15 11.01 18.04
CA ALA A 418 -15.87 9.65 17.56
C ALA A 418 -14.81 9.61 16.43
N LEU A 419 -14.82 10.58 15.52
CA LEU A 419 -13.79 10.73 14.47
C LEU A 419 -12.43 11.03 15.09
N VAL A 420 -12.37 11.98 16.03
CA VAL A 420 -11.12 12.32 16.75
C VAL A 420 -10.57 11.12 17.50
N ARG A 421 -11.40 10.34 18.19
CA ARG A 421 -10.97 9.11 18.86
C ARG A 421 -10.39 8.07 17.91
N LEU A 422 -10.98 7.92 16.71
CA LEU A 422 -10.46 7.01 15.70
C LEU A 422 -9.04 7.42 15.30
N LEU A 423 -8.84 8.70 15.00
CA LEU A 423 -7.53 9.26 14.62
C LEU A 423 -6.49 9.09 15.74
N GLN A 424 -6.85 9.44 16.98
CA GLN A 424 -5.97 9.28 18.14
C GLN A 424 -5.59 7.81 18.38
N ARG A 425 -6.53 6.88 18.15
CA ARG A 425 -6.27 5.44 18.27
C ARG A 425 -5.34 4.94 17.17
N LEU A 426 -5.52 5.41 15.93
CA LEU A 426 -4.60 5.14 14.83
C LEU A 426 -3.16 5.60 15.17
N GLU A 427 -3.01 6.79 15.73
CA GLU A 427 -1.69 7.29 16.16
C GLU A 427 -1.10 6.49 17.33
N TYR A 428 -1.91 6.15 18.33
CA TYR A 428 -1.47 5.39 19.50
C TYR A 428 -1.09 3.93 19.20
N GLU A 429 -1.92 3.22 18.42
CA GLU A 429 -1.74 1.80 18.12
C GLU A 429 -0.71 1.56 17.02
N HIS A 430 -0.68 2.45 16.02
CA HIS A 430 0.03 2.23 14.76
C HIS A 430 1.06 3.31 14.40
N ALA A 431 1.30 4.28 15.30
CA ALA A 431 2.28 5.36 15.10
C ALA A 431 2.04 6.16 13.81
N TRP A 432 0.83 6.18 13.26
CA TRP A 432 0.55 7.02 12.09
C TRP A 432 0.29 8.47 12.53
N PRO A 433 0.88 9.48 11.89
CA PRO A 433 0.67 10.88 12.27
C PRO A 433 -0.77 11.33 11.99
N THR A 434 -1.49 11.77 13.03
CA THR A 434 -2.86 12.29 12.90
C THR A 434 -3.07 13.64 13.55
N GLU A 435 -2.12 14.12 14.36
CA GLU A 435 -2.21 15.37 15.12
C GLU A 435 -2.63 16.58 14.28
N SER A 436 -1.99 16.80 13.12
CA SER A 436 -2.32 17.92 12.23
C SER A 436 -3.74 17.83 11.67
N THR A 437 -4.19 16.63 11.30
CA THR A 437 -5.56 16.38 10.85
C THR A 437 -6.57 16.64 11.98
N VAL A 438 -6.28 16.19 13.20
CA VAL A 438 -7.16 16.43 14.36
C VAL A 438 -7.29 17.93 14.64
N GLN A 439 -6.19 18.67 14.59
CA GLN A 439 -6.21 20.12 14.79
C GLN A 439 -7.03 20.81 13.69
N ALA A 440 -6.79 20.49 12.42
CA ALA A 440 -7.53 21.07 11.31
C ALA A 440 -9.04 20.81 11.38
N LEU A 441 -9.46 19.62 11.83
CA LEU A 441 -10.87 19.30 12.03
C LEU A 441 -11.51 20.14 13.15
N ARG A 442 -10.81 20.28 14.28
CA ARG A 442 -11.29 21.12 15.39
C ARG A 442 -11.45 22.56 14.96
N ASP A 443 -10.45 23.12 14.29
CA ASP A 443 -10.50 24.49 13.77
C ASP A 443 -11.66 24.65 12.78
N ALA A 444 -11.90 23.66 11.90
CA ALA A 444 -13.01 23.70 10.95
C ALA A 444 -14.39 23.69 11.64
N TRP A 445 -14.57 22.89 12.69
CA TRP A 445 -15.83 22.79 13.42
C TRP A 445 -16.11 24.02 14.31
N GLU A 446 -15.08 24.62 14.91
CA GLU A 446 -15.20 25.87 15.67
C GLU A 446 -15.59 27.06 14.78
N ASN A 447 -15.09 27.11 13.54
CA ASN A 447 -15.45 28.16 12.58
C ASN A 447 -16.83 27.96 11.91
N ALA A 448 -17.43 26.77 12.07
CA ALA A 448 -18.74 26.44 11.52
C ALA A 448 -19.91 26.74 12.47
N THR A 449 -19.62 26.96 13.76
CA THR A 449 -20.56 27.41 14.81
C THR A 449 -20.57 28.92 14.91
#